data_AF-A0A520I695-F1
#
_entry.id   AF-A0A520I695-F1
#
_cell.length_a   1.000
_cell.length_b   1.000
_cell.length_c   1.000
_cell.angle_alpha   90.00
_cell.angle_beta   90.00
_cell.angle_gamma   90.00
#
_symmetry.space_group_name_H-M   'P 1'
#
loop_
_entity.id
_entity.type
_entity.pdbx_description
1 polymer ?
#
loop_
_entity_poly.entity_id
_entity_poly.type
_entity_poly.pdbx_seq_one_letter_code
_entity_poly.pdbx_strand_id
1 'polypeptide(L)'
;MEMITHVFTANALLTAFAVVGLVMWLSNAISKYLTRGRVHGSAIAIIIGLAAAFFGGVWTGGEKGVADIPVLAGIGLMGGAMLRDFAIVATAFEVDVVQAKKAGLIGAIALGLGTVVPFVFGALVAAAFGYTDAVSMTTIGAGAVTYIVGPVTGAALGASSAVIALSIATGVLKAVLVMIGTPLVARFIGLNNPRSA
;
A
#
# COMPACT_ATOMS: atom_id res chain seq x y z
N MET A 1 -24.78 22.95 -10.56
CA MET A 1 -23.49 22.56 -9.93
C MET A 1 -23.68 22.21 -8.46
N GLU A 2 -24.35 23.04 -7.66
CA GLU A 2 -24.57 22.78 -6.21
C GLU A 2 -25.30 21.46 -5.90
N MET A 3 -26.33 21.11 -6.67
CA MET A 3 -27.06 19.85 -6.47
C MET A 3 -26.19 18.61 -6.75
N ILE A 4 -25.31 18.69 -7.75
CA ILE A 4 -24.39 17.58 -8.11
C ILE A 4 -23.32 17.44 -7.02
N THR A 5 -22.73 18.56 -6.57
CA THR A 5 -21.77 18.54 -5.46
C THR A 5 -22.41 18.01 -4.18
N HIS A 6 -23.65 18.40 -3.87
CA HIS A 6 -24.37 17.92 -2.70
C HIS A 6 -24.61 16.40 -2.72
N VAL A 7 -24.97 15.84 -3.88
CA VAL A 7 -25.15 14.38 -4.02
C VAL A 7 -23.83 13.63 -3.80
N PHE A 8 -22.73 14.12 -4.35
CA PHE A 8 -21.43 13.46 -4.19
C PHE A 8 -20.85 13.62 -2.78
N THR A 9 -21.08 14.74 -2.10
CA THR A 9 -20.64 14.92 -0.72
C THR A 9 -21.49 14.08 0.24
N ALA A 10 -22.81 13.98 0.02
CA ALA A 10 -23.68 13.11 0.81
C ALA A 10 -23.32 11.62 0.64
N ASN A 11 -22.80 11.23 -0.53
CA ASN A 11 -22.38 9.88 -0.85
C ASN A 11 -20.84 9.75 -0.96
N ALA A 12 -20.09 10.46 -0.11
CA ALA A 12 -18.64 10.61 -0.24
C ALA A 12 -17.89 9.28 -0.42
N LEU A 13 -18.27 8.22 0.31
CA LEU A 13 -17.63 6.90 0.18
C LEU A 13 -17.93 6.23 -1.16
N LEU A 14 -19.16 6.37 -1.67
CA LEU A 14 -19.56 5.85 -2.98
C LEU A 14 -18.79 6.57 -4.10
N THR A 15 -18.67 7.89 -3.98
CA THR A 15 -17.85 8.73 -4.86
C THR A 15 -16.39 8.28 -4.84
N ALA A 16 -15.83 7.99 -3.66
CA ALA A 16 -14.47 7.48 -3.52
C ALA A 16 -14.27 6.15 -4.25
N PHE A 17 -15.18 5.18 -4.07
CA PHE A 17 -15.12 3.91 -4.80
C PHE A 17 -15.22 4.09 -6.32
N ALA A 18 -16.10 4.98 -6.79
CA ALA A 18 -16.23 5.27 -8.21
C ALA A 18 -14.95 5.90 -8.79
N VAL A 19 -14.35 6.86 -8.09
CA VAL A 19 -13.10 7.52 -8.50
C VAL A 19 -11.93 6.54 -8.48
N VAL A 20 -11.75 5.77 -7.41
CA VAL A 20 -10.67 4.78 -7.32
C VAL A 20 -10.87 3.67 -8.35
N GLY A 21 -12.11 3.22 -8.57
CA GLY A 21 -12.45 2.26 -9.62
C GLY A 21 -12.11 2.76 -11.03
N LEU A 22 -12.39 4.05 -11.30
CA LEU A 22 -12.02 4.70 -12.56
C LEU A 22 -10.50 4.77 -12.73
N VAL A 23 -9.77 5.19 -11.69
CA VAL A 23 -8.29 5.22 -11.70
C VAL A 23 -7.72 3.84 -11.95
N MET A 24 -8.25 2.80 -11.31
CA MET A 24 -7.85 1.42 -11.54
C MET A 24 -8.13 0.95 -12.97
N TRP A 25 -9.31 1.26 -13.50
CA TRP A 25 -9.67 0.92 -14.88
C TRP A 25 -8.74 1.59 -15.89
N LEU A 26 -8.49 2.90 -15.75
CA LEU A 26 -7.54 3.63 -16.58
C LEU A 26 -6.12 3.07 -16.45
N SER A 27 -5.68 2.76 -15.23
CA SER A 27 -4.35 2.20 -14.98
C SER A 27 -4.16 0.83 -15.64
N ASN A 28 -5.19 -0.02 -15.60
CA ASN A 28 -5.20 -1.31 -16.28
C ASN A 28 -5.24 -1.15 -17.81
N ALA A 29 -5.98 -0.17 -18.34
CA ALA A 29 -5.97 0.15 -19.76
C ALA A 29 -4.58 0.64 -20.22
N ILE A 30 -3.94 1.55 -19.47
CA ILE A 30 -2.59 2.03 -19.75
C ILE A 30 -1.59 0.86 -19.71
N SER A 31 -1.67 0.02 -18.68
CA SER A 31 -0.83 -1.18 -18.58
C SER A 31 -0.98 -2.07 -19.83
N LYS A 32 -2.21 -2.35 -20.25
CA LYS A 32 -2.48 -3.23 -21.41
C LYS A 32 -2.01 -2.62 -22.73
N TYR A 33 -2.39 -1.37 -23.01
CA TYR A 33 -2.19 -0.76 -24.33
C TYR A 33 -0.82 -0.09 -24.49
N LEU A 34 -0.27 0.50 -23.44
CA LEU A 34 0.99 1.26 -23.51
C LEU A 34 2.21 0.43 -23.08
N THR A 35 2.10 -0.34 -21.98
CA THR A 35 3.23 -1.12 -21.46
C THR A 35 3.20 -2.60 -21.89
N ARG A 36 2.22 -3.00 -22.72
CA ARG A 36 1.98 -4.39 -23.16
C ARG A 36 1.90 -5.37 -21.97
N GLY A 37 1.38 -4.91 -20.85
CA GLY A 37 1.24 -5.69 -19.61
C GLY A 37 2.53 -5.88 -18.81
N ARG A 38 3.64 -5.23 -19.17
CA ARG A 38 4.92 -5.36 -18.43
C ARG A 38 4.90 -4.65 -17.07
N VAL A 39 4.15 -3.56 -16.95
CA VAL A 39 3.99 -2.82 -15.69
C VAL A 39 2.63 -3.16 -15.12
N HIS A 40 2.58 -3.61 -13.86
CA HIS A 40 1.33 -3.94 -13.19
C HIS A 40 0.43 -2.71 -13.05
N GLY A 41 -0.87 -2.84 -13.34
CA GLY A 41 -1.81 -1.71 -13.31
C GLY A 41 -1.90 -1.02 -11.95
N SER A 42 -1.78 -1.76 -10.85
CA SER A 42 -1.72 -1.22 -9.49
C SER A 42 -0.53 -0.26 -9.27
N ALA A 43 0.64 -0.52 -9.85
CA ALA A 43 1.79 0.37 -9.74
C ALA A 43 1.52 1.72 -10.43
N ILE A 44 0.84 1.70 -11.57
CA ILE A 44 0.41 2.91 -12.29
C ILE A 44 -0.62 3.68 -11.45
N ALA A 45 -1.60 2.96 -10.87
CA ALA A 45 -2.62 3.56 -10.02
C ALA A 45 -2.03 4.23 -8.77
N ILE A 46 -1.02 3.62 -8.13
CA ILE A 46 -0.29 4.21 -7.01
C ILE A 46 0.38 5.52 -7.42
N ILE A 47 1.06 5.55 -8.57
CA ILE A 47 1.72 6.76 -9.07
C ILE A 47 0.69 7.87 -9.36
N ILE A 48 -0.42 7.54 -10.01
CA ILE A 48 -1.51 8.49 -10.28
C ILE A 48 -2.09 9.02 -8.96
N GLY A 49 -2.34 8.14 -7.98
CA GLY A 49 -2.85 8.52 -6.66
C GLY A 49 -1.91 9.44 -5.89
N LEU A 50 -0.60 9.15 -5.90
CA LEU A 50 0.41 10.00 -5.28
C LEU A 50 0.51 11.37 -5.95
N ALA A 51 0.50 11.40 -7.29
CA ALA A 51 0.50 12.65 -8.04
C ALA A 51 -0.76 13.47 -7.73
N ALA A 52 -1.94 12.84 -7.72
CA ALA A 52 -3.19 13.49 -7.37
C ALA A 52 -3.18 14.02 -5.93
N ALA A 53 -2.63 13.26 -4.97
CA ALA A 53 -2.49 13.71 -3.58
C ALA A 53 -1.57 14.93 -3.46
N PHE A 54 -0.45 14.94 -4.17
CA PHE A 54 0.47 16.07 -4.20
C PHE A 54 -0.18 17.33 -4.78
N PHE A 55 -0.77 17.25 -5.97
CA PHE A 55 -1.45 18.39 -6.59
C PHE A 55 -2.67 18.83 -5.80
N GLY A 56 -3.42 17.88 -5.22
CA GLY A 56 -4.56 18.16 -4.35
C GLY A 56 -4.15 18.99 -3.13
N GLY A 57 -3.09 18.58 -2.43
CA GLY A 57 -2.58 19.30 -1.26
C GLY A 57 -2.03 20.69 -1.61
N VAL A 58 -1.29 20.83 -2.71
CA VAL A 58 -0.80 22.14 -3.18
C VAL A 58 -1.95 23.08 -3.53
N TRP A 59 -3.02 22.57 -4.15
CA TRP A 59 -4.16 23.38 -4.56
C TRP A 59 -5.08 23.77 -3.40
N THR A 60 -5.31 22.88 -2.44
CA THR A 60 -6.14 23.15 -1.26
C THR A 60 -5.38 23.88 -0.15
N GLY A 61 -4.04 23.84 -0.17
CA GLY A 61 -3.21 24.28 0.94
C GLY A 61 -3.34 23.40 2.20
N GLY A 62 -3.96 22.23 2.06
CA GLY A 62 -4.22 21.30 3.16
C GLY A 62 -3.19 20.17 3.26
N GLU A 63 -3.28 19.39 4.35
CA GLU A 63 -2.34 18.32 4.67
C GLU A 63 -2.85 16.91 4.29
N LYS A 64 -4.10 16.77 3.83
CA LYS A 64 -4.74 15.48 3.53
C LYS A 64 -4.84 15.18 2.03
N GLY A 65 -4.21 16.00 1.20
CA GLY A 65 -4.13 15.80 -0.25
C GLY A 65 -5.50 15.89 -0.91
N VAL A 66 -5.87 14.88 -1.72
CA VAL A 66 -7.19 14.85 -2.39
C VAL A 66 -8.36 14.81 -1.42
N ALA A 67 -8.17 14.34 -0.18
CA ALA A 67 -9.24 14.27 0.80
C ALA A 67 -9.65 15.64 1.36
N ASP A 68 -8.84 16.69 1.13
CA ASP A 68 -9.22 18.06 1.46
C ASP A 68 -10.24 18.65 0.47
N ILE A 69 -10.45 18.00 -0.69
CA ILE A 69 -11.48 18.38 -1.65
C ILE A 69 -12.82 17.79 -1.18
N PRO A 70 -13.88 18.59 -0.92
CA PRO A 70 -15.11 18.11 -0.30
C PRO A 70 -15.77 16.91 -1.00
N VAL A 71 -15.76 16.92 -2.34
CA VAL A 71 -16.32 15.84 -3.18
C VAL A 71 -15.51 14.54 -3.08
N LEU A 72 -14.24 14.63 -2.73
CA LEU A 72 -13.30 13.50 -2.63
C LEU A 72 -12.94 13.15 -1.18
N ALA A 73 -13.57 13.78 -0.18
CA ALA A 73 -13.31 13.53 1.24
C ALA A 73 -13.47 12.05 1.62
N GLY A 74 -14.35 11.32 0.92
CA GLY A 74 -14.52 9.88 1.11
C GLY A 74 -13.29 9.04 0.77
N ILE A 75 -12.33 9.55 -0.02
CA ILE A 75 -11.05 8.88 -0.28
C ILE A 75 -10.24 8.77 1.02
N GLY A 76 -10.32 9.79 1.89
CA GLY A 76 -9.69 9.74 3.21
C GLY A 76 -10.30 8.67 4.11
N LEU A 77 -11.61 8.45 4.04
CA LEU A 77 -12.29 7.35 4.73
C LEU A 77 -11.89 6.00 4.14
N MET A 78 -11.82 5.91 2.81
CA MET A 78 -11.46 4.69 2.09
C MET A 78 -10.00 4.26 2.36
N GLY A 79 -9.08 5.21 2.49
CA GLY A 79 -7.68 4.96 2.88
C GLY A 79 -7.43 4.92 4.40
N GLY A 80 -8.49 5.11 5.20
CA GLY A 80 -8.39 5.19 6.66
C GLY A 80 -8.23 3.85 7.35
N ALA A 81 -8.06 3.89 8.68
CA ALA A 81 -7.86 2.70 9.51
C ALA A 81 -8.98 1.66 9.35
N MET A 82 -10.25 2.10 9.28
CA MET A 82 -11.41 1.20 9.19
C MET A 82 -11.36 0.29 7.96
N LEU A 83 -11.15 0.85 6.75
CA LEU A 83 -11.10 0.03 5.54
C LEU A 83 -9.81 -0.79 5.44
N ARG A 84 -8.70 -0.28 5.96
CA ARG A 84 -7.47 -1.07 6.09
C ARG A 84 -7.70 -2.31 6.95
N ASP A 85 -8.31 -2.14 8.11
CA ASP A 85 -8.57 -3.23 9.06
C ASP A 85 -9.59 -4.22 8.48
N PHE A 86 -10.63 -3.73 7.79
CA PHE A 86 -11.54 -4.56 7.00
C PHE A 86 -10.78 -5.39 5.93
N ALA A 87 -9.88 -4.77 5.17
CA ALA A 87 -9.12 -5.46 4.12
C ALA A 87 -8.17 -6.53 4.71
N ILE A 88 -7.56 -6.28 5.87
CA ILE A 88 -6.76 -7.28 6.60
C ILE A 88 -7.62 -8.50 6.91
N VAL A 89 -8.79 -8.28 7.52
CA VAL A 89 -9.71 -9.36 7.91
C VAL A 89 -10.22 -10.10 6.67
N ALA A 90 -10.62 -9.39 5.63
CA ALA A 90 -11.07 -10.00 4.37
C ALA A 90 -9.99 -10.89 3.74
N THR A 91 -8.73 -10.42 3.71
CA THR A 91 -7.59 -11.20 3.20
C THR A 91 -7.35 -12.46 4.05
N ALA A 92 -7.50 -12.37 5.38
CA ALA A 92 -7.36 -13.52 6.25
C ALA A 92 -8.45 -14.59 6.00
N PHE A 93 -9.67 -14.19 5.65
CA PHE A 93 -10.75 -15.10 5.26
C PHE A 93 -10.57 -15.72 3.88
N GLU A 94 -9.80 -15.10 2.98
CA GLU A 94 -9.49 -15.64 1.65
C GLU A 94 -8.45 -16.78 1.70
N VAL A 95 -7.74 -16.95 2.82
CA VAL A 95 -6.69 -17.96 2.95
C VAL A 95 -7.24 -19.39 2.85
N ASP A 96 -6.77 -20.13 1.84
CA ASP A 96 -7.02 -21.57 1.73
C ASP A 96 -6.14 -22.35 2.72
N VAL A 97 -6.78 -22.82 3.79
CA VAL A 97 -6.14 -23.59 4.88
C VAL A 97 -5.48 -24.88 4.37
N VAL A 98 -6.00 -25.50 3.31
CA VAL A 98 -5.43 -26.72 2.73
C VAL A 98 -4.10 -26.41 2.04
N GLN A 99 -4.03 -25.30 1.29
CA GLN A 99 -2.79 -24.85 0.65
C GLN A 99 -1.75 -24.37 1.68
N ALA A 100 -2.19 -23.64 2.71
CA ALA A 100 -1.32 -23.22 3.80
C ALA A 100 -0.68 -24.43 4.50
N LYS A 101 -1.44 -25.50 4.76
CA LYS A 101 -0.90 -26.75 5.31
C LYS A 101 0.08 -27.45 4.38
N LYS A 102 -0.16 -27.43 3.06
CA LYS A 102 0.75 -28.02 2.05
C LYS A 102 2.08 -27.28 1.95
N ALA A 103 2.11 -25.98 2.21
CA ALA A 103 3.34 -25.21 2.27
C ALA A 103 4.25 -25.68 3.43
N GLY A 104 3.65 -26.15 4.52
CA GLY A 104 4.33 -26.82 5.62
C GLY A 104 5.45 -25.97 6.23
N LEU A 105 6.52 -26.63 6.66
CA LEU A 105 7.67 -25.97 7.30
C LEU A 105 8.39 -24.99 6.35
N ILE A 106 8.47 -25.31 5.06
CA ILE A 106 9.13 -24.44 4.07
C ILE A 106 8.38 -23.11 3.95
N GLY A 107 7.04 -23.17 3.87
CA GLY A 107 6.21 -21.96 3.86
C GLY A 107 6.36 -21.12 5.13
N ALA A 108 6.42 -21.76 6.30
CA ALA A 108 6.63 -21.06 7.57
C ALA A 108 8.01 -20.37 7.63
N ILE A 109 9.07 -21.04 7.18
CA ILE A 109 10.42 -20.46 7.10
C ILE A 109 10.44 -19.31 6.10
N ALA A 110 9.85 -19.48 4.92
CA ALA A 110 9.78 -18.44 3.90
C ALA A 110 9.03 -17.20 4.42
N LEU A 111 7.93 -17.39 5.15
CA LEU A 111 7.17 -16.30 5.77
C LEU A 111 7.96 -15.62 6.89
N GLY A 112 8.67 -16.40 7.71
CA GLY A 112 9.57 -15.87 8.74
C GLY A 112 10.71 -15.03 8.13
N LEU A 113 11.38 -15.54 7.10
CA LEU A 113 12.43 -14.80 6.41
C LEU A 113 11.88 -13.57 5.68
N GLY A 114 10.73 -13.69 5.02
CA GLY A 114 10.05 -12.61 4.31
C GLY A 114 9.53 -11.50 5.24
N THR A 115 9.46 -11.74 6.54
CA THR A 115 9.09 -10.73 7.54
C THR A 115 10.31 -10.18 8.27
N VAL A 116 11.18 -11.06 8.80
CA VAL A 116 12.34 -10.65 9.59
C VAL A 116 13.37 -9.90 8.75
N VAL A 117 13.68 -10.37 7.54
CA VAL A 117 14.73 -9.76 6.71
C VAL A 117 14.34 -8.33 6.30
N PRO A 118 13.13 -8.07 5.75
CA PRO A 118 12.73 -6.70 5.43
C PRO A 118 12.60 -5.81 6.67
N PHE A 119 12.15 -6.36 7.81
CA PHE A 119 12.07 -5.60 9.04
C PHE A 119 13.44 -5.09 9.49
N VAL A 120 14.43 -5.98 9.57
CA VAL A 120 15.80 -5.62 9.97
C VAL A 120 16.39 -4.64 8.98
N PHE A 121 16.22 -4.86 7.67
CA PHE A 121 16.71 -3.93 6.67
C PHE A 121 16.06 -2.54 6.81
N GLY A 122 14.75 -2.47 7.00
CA GLY A 122 14.03 -1.21 7.21
C GLY A 122 14.48 -0.48 8.48
N ALA A 123 14.68 -1.21 9.58
CA ALA A 123 15.20 -0.64 10.82
C ALA A 123 16.65 -0.13 10.68
N LEU A 124 17.50 -0.85 9.96
CA LEU A 124 18.87 -0.42 9.66
C LEU A 124 18.90 0.86 8.81
N VAL A 125 18.02 0.94 7.80
CA VAL A 125 17.86 2.16 7.01
C VAL A 125 17.37 3.30 7.90
N ALA A 126 16.36 3.09 8.76
CA ALA A 126 15.91 4.10 9.71
C ALA A 126 17.05 4.61 10.61
N ALA A 127 17.89 3.69 11.13
CA ALA A 127 19.07 4.05 11.91
C ALA A 127 20.09 4.88 11.11
N ALA A 128 20.33 4.54 9.84
CA ALA A 128 21.23 5.29 8.96
C ALA A 128 20.71 6.73 8.69
N PHE A 129 19.39 6.93 8.72
CA PHE A 129 18.76 8.25 8.63
C PHE A 129 18.61 8.97 9.98
N GLY A 130 19.17 8.43 11.06
CA GLY A 130 19.26 9.08 12.37
C GLY A 130 18.14 8.73 13.35
N TYR A 131 17.24 7.81 13.02
CA TYR A 131 16.24 7.31 13.99
C TYR A 131 16.88 6.33 14.96
N THR A 132 16.89 6.67 16.25
CA THR A 132 17.51 5.86 17.31
C THR A 132 16.49 5.32 18.32
N ASP A 133 15.26 5.84 18.31
CA ASP A 133 14.21 5.39 19.21
C ASP A 133 13.54 4.11 18.70
N ALA A 134 13.23 3.21 19.64
CA ALA A 134 12.65 1.91 19.32
C ALA A 134 11.29 2.05 18.61
N VAL A 135 10.48 3.06 18.94
CA VAL A 135 9.16 3.27 18.34
C VAL A 135 9.28 3.60 16.85
N SER A 136 10.17 4.52 16.48
CA SER A 136 10.35 4.91 15.08
C SER A 136 11.01 3.80 14.26
N MET A 137 12.05 3.17 14.81
CA MET A 137 12.74 2.06 14.13
C MET A 137 11.81 0.87 13.89
N THR A 138 11.01 0.48 14.88
CA THR A 138 10.05 -0.62 14.75
C THR A 138 8.91 -0.26 13.79
N THR A 139 8.45 0.98 13.78
CA THR A 139 7.38 1.44 12.88
C THR A 139 7.83 1.46 11.42
N ILE A 140 9.02 2.01 11.13
CA ILE A 140 9.57 2.04 9.78
C ILE A 140 9.95 0.61 9.32
N GLY A 141 10.58 -0.17 10.20
CA GLY A 141 10.86 -1.60 9.95
C GLY A 141 9.59 -2.40 9.63
N ALA A 142 8.52 -2.19 10.39
CA ALA A 142 7.21 -2.79 10.12
C ALA A 142 6.63 -2.36 8.76
N GLY A 143 6.82 -1.09 8.39
CA GLY A 143 6.48 -0.58 7.05
C GLY A 143 7.24 -1.29 5.92
N ALA A 144 8.51 -1.62 6.15
CA ALA A 144 9.32 -2.39 5.21
C ALA A 144 8.83 -3.85 5.07
N VAL A 145 8.14 -4.41 6.08
CA VAL A 145 7.46 -5.71 5.96
C VAL A 145 6.26 -5.57 5.03
N THR A 146 5.32 -4.67 5.32
CA THR A 146 4.23 -4.30 4.41
C THR A 146 3.76 -2.86 4.69
N TYR A 147 3.16 -2.22 3.67
CA TYR A 147 2.53 -0.90 3.83
C TYR A 147 1.30 -0.91 4.78
N ILE A 148 0.85 -2.09 5.21
CA ILE A 148 -0.28 -2.28 6.13
C ILE A 148 0.23 -2.38 7.58
N VAL A 149 1.27 -3.17 7.82
CA VAL A 149 1.76 -3.46 9.18
C VAL A 149 2.43 -2.22 9.79
N GLY A 150 3.17 -1.44 9.00
CA GLY A 150 3.78 -0.17 9.44
C GLY A 150 2.83 0.75 10.22
N PRO A 151 1.72 1.22 9.62
CA PRO A 151 0.80 2.12 10.31
C PRO A 151 0.02 1.47 11.45
N VAL A 152 -0.19 0.15 11.45
CA VAL A 152 -0.80 -0.57 12.59
C VAL A 152 0.17 -0.60 13.78
N THR A 153 1.43 -0.97 13.54
CA THR A 153 2.50 -0.97 14.55
C THR A 153 2.73 0.44 15.11
N GLY A 154 2.85 1.43 14.23
CA GLY A 154 3.06 2.82 14.66
C GLY A 154 1.90 3.37 15.49
N ALA A 155 0.66 3.10 15.09
CA ALA A 155 -0.51 3.49 15.89
C ALA A 155 -0.53 2.80 17.27
N ALA A 156 -0.20 1.51 17.33
CA ALA A 156 -0.16 0.76 18.58
C ALA A 156 0.96 1.22 19.53
N LEU A 157 2.09 1.65 18.99
CA LEU A 157 3.24 2.12 19.76
C LEU A 157 3.23 3.63 20.06
N GLY A 158 2.25 4.37 19.52
CA GLY A 158 2.19 5.83 19.69
C GLY A 158 3.23 6.60 18.88
N ALA A 159 3.62 6.09 17.72
CA ALA A 159 4.53 6.77 16.79
C ALA A 159 3.92 8.08 16.26
N SER A 160 4.78 9.04 15.91
CA SER A 160 4.32 10.29 15.30
C SER A 160 3.68 10.06 13.93
N SER A 161 2.78 10.95 13.52
CA SER A 161 2.13 10.90 12.21
C SER A 161 3.14 10.88 11.05
N ALA A 162 4.24 11.62 11.18
CA ALA A 162 5.34 11.63 10.20
C ALA A 162 6.01 10.26 10.07
N VAL A 163 6.29 9.58 11.19
CA VAL A 163 6.89 8.24 11.20
C VAL A 163 5.92 7.20 10.61
N ILE A 164 4.62 7.31 10.94
CA ILE A 164 3.58 6.46 10.34
C ILE A 164 3.51 6.68 8.83
N ALA A 165 3.54 7.92 8.35
CA ALA A 165 3.56 8.25 6.92
C ALA A 165 4.80 7.67 6.22
N LEU A 166 5.99 7.79 6.82
CA LEU A 166 7.23 7.18 6.32
C LEU A 166 7.14 5.66 6.25
N SER A 167 6.50 5.01 7.22
CA SER A 167 6.30 3.55 7.20
C SER A 167 5.42 3.10 6.02
N ILE A 168 4.35 3.83 5.74
CA ILE A 168 3.48 3.57 4.57
C ILE A 168 4.29 3.76 3.29
N ALA A 169 5.02 4.87 3.18
CA ALA A 169 5.86 5.16 2.02
C ALA A 169 6.91 4.07 1.77
N THR A 170 7.55 3.58 2.83
CA THR A 170 8.54 2.49 2.77
C THR A 170 7.93 1.22 2.19
N GLY A 171 6.76 0.81 2.69
CA GLY A 171 6.07 -0.39 2.22
C GLY A 171 5.57 -0.26 0.78
N VAL A 172 5.02 0.91 0.42
CA VAL A 172 4.53 1.20 -0.94
C VAL A 172 5.68 1.20 -1.93
N LEU A 173 6.80 1.85 -1.60
CA LEU A 173 8.01 1.84 -2.43
C LEU A 173 8.49 0.41 -2.69
N LYS A 174 8.63 -0.40 -1.64
CA LYS A 174 9.01 -1.82 -1.79
C LYS A 174 8.03 -2.56 -2.70
N ALA A 175 6.73 -2.39 -2.50
CA ALA A 175 5.71 -3.08 -3.29
C ALA A 175 5.82 -2.73 -4.78
N VAL A 176 5.96 -1.44 -5.12
CA VAL A 176 6.14 -0.99 -6.51
C VAL A 176 7.43 -1.53 -7.11
N LEU A 177 8.55 -1.50 -6.36
CA LEU A 177 9.83 -2.05 -6.82
C LEU A 177 9.73 -3.55 -7.11
N VAL A 178 9.06 -4.32 -6.24
CA VAL A 178 8.85 -5.75 -6.44
C VAL A 178 7.93 -6.01 -7.63
N MET A 179 6.83 -5.27 -7.78
CA MET A 179 5.91 -5.44 -8.91
C MET A 179 6.58 -5.18 -10.27
N ILE A 180 7.47 -4.20 -10.34
CA ILE A 180 8.21 -3.85 -11.57
C ILE A 180 9.44 -4.77 -11.75
N GLY A 181 10.13 -5.10 -10.66
CA GLY A 181 11.39 -5.84 -10.68
C GLY A 181 11.22 -7.35 -10.86
N THR A 182 10.22 -7.96 -10.21
CA THR A 182 10.01 -9.42 -10.26
C THR A 182 9.94 -9.97 -11.67
N PRO A 183 9.17 -9.39 -12.63
CA PRO A 183 9.17 -9.87 -14.01
C PRO A 183 10.55 -9.87 -14.69
N LEU A 184 11.45 -8.96 -14.30
CA LEU A 184 12.79 -8.83 -14.88
C LEU A 184 13.76 -9.87 -14.32
N VAL A 185 13.62 -10.23 -13.04
CA VAL A 185 14.52 -11.17 -12.36
C VAL A 185 13.95 -12.59 -12.26
N ALA A 186 12.65 -12.80 -12.54
CA ALA A 186 11.94 -14.06 -12.33
C ALA A 186 12.66 -15.30 -12.88
N ARG A 187 13.23 -15.19 -14.09
CA ARG A 187 14.00 -16.28 -14.71
C ARG A 187 15.30 -16.61 -13.98
N PHE A 188 15.96 -15.61 -13.40
CA PHE A 188 17.23 -15.77 -12.69
C PHE A 188 17.04 -16.33 -11.28
N ILE A 189 15.90 -16.03 -10.64
CA ILE A 189 15.59 -16.49 -9.28
C ILE A 189 14.75 -17.77 -9.25
N GLY A 190 14.49 -18.39 -10.41
CA GLY A 190 13.78 -19.68 -10.49
C GLY A 190 12.27 -19.60 -10.25
N LEU A 191 11.65 -18.42 -10.40
CA LEU A 191 10.20 -18.24 -10.36
C LEU A 191 9.57 -18.82 -11.64
N ASN A 192 9.38 -20.14 -11.66
CA ASN A 192 8.91 -20.87 -12.83
C ASN A 192 7.62 -21.68 -12.60
N ASN A 193 7.10 -21.71 -11.37
CA ASN A 193 5.86 -22.41 -11.03
C ASN A 193 5.11 -21.75 -9.85
N PRO A 194 3.80 -22.02 -9.67
CA PRO A 194 3.00 -21.42 -8.59
C PRO A 194 3.44 -21.78 -7.17
N ARG A 195 4.29 -22.80 -7.00
CA ARG A 195 4.82 -23.22 -5.69
C ARG A 195 6.12 -22.48 -5.34
N SER A 196 6.83 -21.96 -6.35
CA SER A 196 8.02 -21.12 -6.19
C SER A 196 7.68 -19.64 -6.03
N ALA A 197 6.50 -19.22 -6.49
CA ALA A 197 5.94 -17.88 -6.33
C ALA A 197 5.22 -17.72 -4.99
#